data_AF-A0A6L8U0E8-F1
#
_entry.id   AF-A0A6L8U0E8-F1
#
_cell.length_a   1.000
_cell.length_b   1.000
_cell.length_c   1.000
_cell.angle_alpha   90.00
_cell.angle_beta   90.00
_cell.angle_gamma   90.00
#
_symmetry.space_group_name_H-M   'P 1'
#
loop_
_entity.id
_entity.type
_entity.pdbx_description
1 polymer ?
#
loop_
_entity_poly.entity_id
_entity_poly.type
_entity_poly.pdbx_seq_one_letter_code
_entity_poly.pdbx_strand_id
1 'polypeptide(L)' 'MRKWICLMLVLPALAGCKEKVVSHWFTAEKAIAYFSKIEEACNRDAGKLWGKNLYGPLMFIERTSRKITANMPDNEGLLK' A
#
# COMPACT_ATOMS: atom_id res chain seq x y z
N MET A 1 2.92 5.18 -52.26
CA MET A 1 3.61 5.96 -51.20
C MET A 1 2.67 6.54 -50.12
N ARG A 2 1.33 6.39 -50.22
CA ARG A 2 0.35 6.98 -49.28
C ARG A 2 0.01 6.11 -48.04
N LYS A 3 0.36 4.83 -48.05
CA LYS A 3 0.06 3.87 -46.95
C LYS A 3 1.05 3.96 -45.77
N TRP A 4 2.26 4.48 -46.01
CA TRP A 4 3.31 4.59 -44.99
C TRP A 4 3.13 5.83 -44.09
N ILE A 5 2.43 6.85 -44.58
CA ILE A 5 2.13 8.07 -43.82
C ILE A 5 1.16 7.79 -42.67
N CYS A 6 0.20 6.87 -42.86
CA CYS A 6 -0.72 6.49 -41.78
C CYS A 6 -0.05 5.68 -40.66
N LEU A 7 1.01 4.92 -40.97
CA LEU A 7 1.71 4.10 -39.96
C LEU A 7 2.58 4.95 -39.02
N MET A 8 3.13 6.07 -39.53
CA MET A 8 3.97 7.00 -38.76
C MET A 8 3.17 7.90 -37.80
N LEU A 9 1.87 8.13 -38.06
CA LEU A 9 1.01 8.97 -37.23
C LEU A 9 0.31 8.20 -36.09
N VAL A 10 0.23 6.87 -36.15
CA VAL A 10 -0.43 6.03 -35.12
C VAL A 10 0.55 5.63 -34.01
N LEU A 11 1.86 5.63 -34.28
CA LEU A 11 2.90 5.22 -33.32
C LEU A 11 3.11 6.16 -32.10
N PRO A 12 2.97 7.49 -32.18
CA PRO A 12 3.23 8.36 -31.02
C PRO A 12 2.11 8.36 -29.97
N ALA A 13 0.91 7.85 -30.30
CA ALA A 13 -0.24 7.86 -29.39
C ALA A 13 -0.13 6.82 -28.26
N LEU A 14 0.83 5.90 -28.34
CA LEU A 14 1.14 4.92 -27.28
C LEU A 14 2.28 5.38 -26.35
N ALA A 15 2.82 6.60 -26.54
CA ALA A 15 3.80 7.19 -25.64
C ALA A 15 3.14 7.69 -24.34
N GLY A 16 2.67 6.71 -23.56
CA GLY A 16 2.47 6.67 -22.11
C GLY A 16 2.22 7.98 -21.36
N CYS A 17 1.00 8.09 -20.82
CA CYS A 17 0.83 8.77 -19.53
C CYS A 17 1.67 8.04 -18.48
N LYS A 18 2.90 8.50 -18.25
CA LYS A 18 3.73 8.04 -17.13
C LYS A 18 3.11 8.66 -15.88
N GLU A 19 2.22 7.91 -15.23
CA GLU A 19 1.62 8.34 -13.97
C GLU A 19 2.74 8.72 -13.01
N LYS A 20 2.66 9.92 -12.43
CA LYS A 20 3.69 10.39 -11.51
C LYS A 20 3.60 9.51 -10.28
N VAL A 21 4.57 8.62 -10.10
CA VAL A 21 4.70 7.81 -8.89
C VAL A 21 4.87 8.79 -7.73
N VAL A 22 3.79 9.02 -6.99
CA VAL A 22 3.82 9.82 -5.77
C VAL A 22 4.74 9.08 -4.80
N SER A 23 5.89 9.68 -4.50
CA SER A 23 6.84 9.10 -3.56
C SER A 23 6.28 9.25 -2.14
N HIS A 24 5.55 8.24 -1.69
CA HIS A 24 5.05 8.18 -0.32
C HIS A 24 6.21 7.85 0.64
N TRP A 25 6.30 8.54 1.77
CA TRP A 25 7.32 8.26 2.79
C TRP A 25 7.11 6.88 3.43
N PHE A 26 5.86 6.42 3.46
CA PHE A 26 5.42 5.16 4.03
C PHE A 26 5.33 4.08 2.95
N THR A 27 6.42 3.32 2.79
CA THR A 27 6.53 2.25 1.80
C THR A 27 6.02 0.91 2.35
N ALA A 28 5.84 -0.08 1.46
CA ALA A 28 5.44 -1.43 1.85
C ALA A 28 6.48 -2.09 2.77
N GLU A 29 7.77 -1.89 2.49
CA GLU A 29 8.86 -2.43 3.30
C GLU A 29 8.84 -1.87 4.73
N LYS A 30 8.57 -0.56 4.88
CA LYS A 30 8.39 0.04 6.20
C LYS A 30 7.16 -0.49 6.92
N ALA A 31 6.05 -0.67 6.20
CA ALA A 31 4.83 -1.22 6.78
C ALA A 31 5.07 -2.63 7.34
N ILE A 32 5.71 -3.51 6.55
CA ILE A 32 6.10 -4.86 6.98
C ILE A 32 6.96 -4.78 8.24
N ALA A 33 8.03 -3.99 8.22
CA ALA A 33 8.94 -3.86 9.36
C ALA A 33 8.25 -3.37 10.63
N TYR A 34 7.28 -2.45 10.52
CA TYR A 34 6.56 -1.93 11.67
C TYR A 34 5.49 -2.90 12.19
N PHE A 35 4.77 -3.59 11.31
CA PHE A 35 3.83 -4.63 11.73
C PHE A 35 4.55 -5.77 12.46
N SER A 36 5.69 -6.24 11.95
CA SER A 36 6.50 -7.26 12.64
C SER A 36 6.96 -6.80 14.03
N LYS A 37 7.41 -5.55 14.17
CA LYS A 37 7.81 -5.00 15.49
C LYS A 37 6.64 -4.94 16.47
N ILE A 38 5.45 -4.58 16.00
CA ILE A 38 4.25 -4.54 16.84
C ILE A 38 3.87 -5.95 17.27
N GLU A 39 3.83 -6.89 16.33
CA GLU A 39 3.57 -8.31 16.61
C GLU A 39 4.53 -8.88 17.64
N GLU A 40 5.84 -8.68 17.45
CA GLU A 40 6.88 -9.12 18.39
C GLU A 40 6.68 -8.52 19.79
N ALA A 41 6.36 -7.22 19.88
CA ALA A 41 6.14 -6.55 21.17
C ALA A 41 4.90 -7.09 21.88
N CYS A 42 3.79 -7.26 21.16
CA CYS A 42 2.55 -7.81 21.68
C CYS A 42 2.72 -9.27 22.12
N ASN A 43 3.40 -10.09 21.32
CA ASN A 43 3.66 -11.50 21.65
C ASN A 43 4.63 -11.65 22.83
N ARG A 44 5.59 -10.74 23.00
CA ARG A 44 6.49 -10.72 24.17
C ARG A 44 5.75 -10.37 25.47
N ASP A 45 4.81 -9.43 25.42
CA ASP A 45 3.95 -9.12 26.57
C ASP A 45 2.99 -10.28 26.87
N ALA A 46 2.49 -10.97 25.83
CA ALA A 46 1.56 -12.09 25.93
C ALA A 46 0.31 -11.78 26.78
N GLY A 47 -0.09 -10.51 26.84
CA GLY A 47 -1.23 -10.06 27.62
C GLY A 47 -0.99 -9.95 29.12
N LYS A 48 0.26 -9.96 29.58
CA LYS A 48 0.60 -9.76 31.00
C LYS A 48 0.08 -8.43 31.52
N LEU A 49 0.11 -7.37 30.70
CA LEU A 49 -0.35 -6.05 31.12
C LEU A 49 -1.88 -5.89 31.07
N TRP A 50 -2.54 -6.45 30.04
CA TRP A 50 -3.94 -6.16 29.73
C TRP A 50 -4.89 -7.35 29.89
N GLY A 51 -4.40 -8.50 30.40
CA GLY A 51 -5.15 -9.75 30.49
C GLY A 51 -5.45 -10.42 29.14
N LYS A 52 -4.96 -9.85 28.03
CA LYS A 52 -5.10 -10.38 26.67
C LYS A 52 -3.98 -9.87 25.77
N ASN A 53 -3.58 -10.68 24.78
CA ASN A 53 -2.66 -10.23 23.74
C ASN A 53 -3.34 -9.13 22.91
N LEU A 54 -2.61 -8.05 22.63
CA LEU A 54 -3.11 -6.89 21.89
C LEU A 54 -2.87 -6.97 20.39
N TYR A 55 -2.18 -8.01 19.89
CA TYR A 55 -2.00 -8.15 18.46
C TYR A 55 -3.33 -8.46 17.76
N GLY A 56 -3.66 -7.68 16.73
CA GLY A 56 -4.92 -7.76 15.99
C GLY A 56 -4.88 -6.95 14.70
N PRO A 57 -6.04 -6.63 14.11
CA PRO A 57 -6.13 -5.77 12.93
C PRO A 57 -5.58 -4.37 13.21
N LEU A 58 -4.66 -3.91 12.36
CA LEU A 58 -3.97 -2.63 12.48
C LEU A 58 -3.97 -1.93 11.12
N MET A 59 -4.08 -0.61 11.15
CA MET A 59 -4.01 0.25 9.98
C MET A 59 -3.07 1.43 10.21
N PHE A 60 -2.21 1.69 9.24
CA PHE A 60 -1.47 2.94 9.14
C PHE A 60 -2.15 3.87 8.15
N ILE A 61 -2.39 5.11 8.56
CA ILE A 61 -3.04 6.13 7.74
C ILE A 61 -2.02 7.22 7.45
N GLU A 62 -1.63 7.38 6.19
CA GLU A 62 -0.77 8.50 5.79
C GLU A 62 -1.60 9.79 5.74
N ARG A 63 -1.28 10.74 6.63
CA ARG A 63 -2.09 11.95 6.85
C ARG A 63 -2.38 12.75 5.57
N THR A 64 -1.37 12.91 4.71
CA THR A 64 -1.48 13.78 3.53
C THR A 64 -2.27 13.13 2.41
N SER A 65 -1.98 11.86 2.10
CA SER A 65 -2.61 11.14 0.99
C SER A 65 -3.90 10.44 1.40
N ARG A 66 -4.18 10.31 2.71
CA ARG A 66 -5.19 9.42 3.29
C ARG A 66 -5.00 7.95 2.90
N LYS A 67 -3.83 7.56 2.35
CA LYS A 67 -3.54 6.18 1.99
C LYS A 67 -3.54 5.32 3.26
N ILE A 68 -4.26 4.20 3.19
CA ILE A 68 -4.37 3.24 4.28
C ILE A 68 -3.54 2.00 3.92
N THR A 69 -2.74 1.52 4.87
CA THR A 69 -2.02 0.25 4.78
C THR A 69 -2.37 -0.60 6.00
N ALA A 70 -2.90 -1.81 5.78
CA ALA A 70 -3.34 -2.72 6.85
C ALA A 70 -2.47 -3.98 6.91
N ASN A 71 -2.39 -4.62 8.09
CA ASN A 71 -1.73 -5.92 8.25
C ASN A 71 -2.63 -7.12 7.92
N MET A 72 -3.95 -6.89 7.87
CA MET A 72 -4.96 -7.91 7.61
C MET A 72 -5.87 -7.48 6.47
N PRO A 73 -6.35 -8.42 5.65
CA PRO A 73 -7.34 -8.13 4.62
C PRO A 73 -8.67 -7.70 5.24
N ASP A 74 -9.40 -6.85 4.54
CA ASP A 74 -10.79 -6.56 4.86
C ASP A 74 -11.70 -7.65 4.29
N ASN A 75 -12.02 -8.64 5.13
CA ASN A 75 -12.84 -9.78 4.73
C ASN A 75 -14.30 -9.40 4.44
N GLU A 76 -14.78 -8.27 4.95
CA GLU A 76 -16.17 -7.82 4.77
C GLU A 76 -16.32 -6.86 3.59
N GLY A 77 -15.21 -6.36 3.03
CA GLY A 77 -15.20 -5.46 1.88
C GLY A 77 -15.89 -4.11 2.15
N LEU A 78 -15.92 -3.69 3.42
CA LEU A 78 -16.52 -2.43 3.85
C LEU A 78 -15.59 -1.24 3.60
N LEU A 79 -14.27 -1.47 3.60
CA LEU A 79 -13.24 -0.50 3.28
C LEU A 79 -13.09 -0.44 1.75
N LYS A 80 -13.57 0.66 1.17
CA LYS A 80 -13.49 0.97 -0.27
C LYS A 80 -12.35 1.94 -0.58
#